data_AF-A4TZ73-F1
#
_entry.id   AF-A4TZ73-F1
#
_cell.length_a   1.000
_cell.length_b   1.000
_cell.length_c   1.000
_cell.angle_alpha   90.00
_cell.angle_beta   90.00
_cell.angle_gamma   90.00
#
_symmetry.space_group_name_H-M   'P 1'
#
loop_
_entity.id
_entity.type
_entity.pdbx_description
1 polymer ?
#
loop_
_entity_poly.entity_id
_entity_poly.type
_entity_poly.pdbx_seq_one_letter_code
_entity_poly.pdbx_strand_id
1 'polypeptide(L)' 'MTEFLTALCLAVAIEGIAYAAFPDAMRRTMAKIALMPSGSLRRIGLGAAIIAIGGLWLLRHMSR' A
#
# COMPACT_ATOMS: atom_id res chain seq x y z
N MET A 1 14.69 8.08 -12.40
CA MET A 1 14.39 6.63 -12.62
C MET A 1 14.75 5.83 -11.38
N THR A 2 15.87 6.15 -10.74
CA THR A 2 16.27 5.60 -9.44
C THR A 2 15.21 5.83 -8.37
N GLU A 3 14.55 6.99 -8.33
CA GLU A 3 13.53 7.32 -7.33
C GLU A 3 12.31 6.40 -7.39
N PHE A 4 11.87 6.06 -8.61
CA PHE A 4 10.77 5.11 -8.81
C PHE A 4 11.18 3.71 -8.34
N LEU A 5 12.38 3.27 -8.71
CA LEU A 5 12.92 1.98 -8.25
C LEU A 5 13.09 1.95 -6.73
N THR A 6 13.58 3.01 -6.11
CA THR A 6 13.70 3.14 -4.66
C THR A 6 12.35 3.06 -3.98
N ALA A 7 11.33 3.76 -4.49
CA ALA A 7 9.97 3.67 -3.96
C ALA A 7 9.38 2.25 -4.09
N LEU A 8 9.64 1.57 -5.21
CA LEU A 8 9.21 0.19 -5.42
C LEU A 8 9.90 -0.78 -4.44
N CYS A 9 11.22 -0.66 -4.27
CA CYS A 9 11.97 -1.45 -3.29
C CYS A 9 11.45 -1.23 -1.87
N LEU A 10 11.13 0.02 -1.51
CA LEU A 10 10.59 0.34 -0.19
C LEU A 10 9.20 -0.26 0.01
N ALA A 11 8.32 -0.21 -1.01
CA ALA A 11 7.00 -0.82 -0.94
C ALA A 11 7.08 -2.34 -0.69
N VAL A 12 7.97 -3.03 -1.42
CA VAL A 12 8.21 -4.48 -1.25
C VAL A 12 8.81 -4.78 0.13
N ALA A 13 9.75 -3.97 0.60
CA ALA A 13 10.34 -4.14 1.93
C ALA A 13 9.29 -3.98 3.04
N ILE A 14 8.41 -2.98 2.95
CA ILE A 14 7.33 -2.77 3.92
C ILE A 14 6.35 -3.94 3.93
N GLU A 15 5.92 -4.42 2.75
CA GLU A 15 5.11 -5.64 2.62
C GLU A 15 5.80 -6.85 3.29
N GLY A 16 7.08 -7.09 2.98
CA GLY A 16 7.85 -8.20 3.54
C GLY A 16 7.98 -8.13 5.07
N ILE A 17 8.24 -6.94 5.62
CA ILE A 17 8.28 -6.72 7.07
C ILE A 17 6.92 -6.99 7.69
N ALA A 18 5.82 -6.56 7.06
CA ALA A 18 4.47 -6.82 7.56
C ALA A 18 4.16 -8.33 7.62
N TYR A 19 4.55 -9.11 6.60
CA TYR A 19 4.43 -10.57 6.62
C TYR A 19 5.30 -11.22 7.69
N ALA A 20 6.53 -10.75 7.88
CA ALA A 20 7.46 -11.32 8.85
C ALA A 20 7.08 -11.00 10.30
N ALA A 21 6.67 -9.76 10.57
CA ALA A 21 6.31 -9.30 11.92
C ALA A 21 4.92 -9.77 12.35
N PHE A 22 3.94 -9.82 11.42
CA PHE A 22 2.54 -10.12 11.73
C PHE A 22 1.91 -11.15 10.77
N PRO A 23 2.45 -12.38 10.69
CA PRO A 23 2.03 -13.37 9.69
C PRO A 23 0.56 -13.76 9.80
N ASP A 24 0.04 -13.95 11.02
CA ASP A 24 -1.34 -14.35 11.24
C ASP A 24 -2.36 -13.24 10.91
N ALA A 25 -2.00 -11.99 11.19
CA ALA A 25 -2.82 -10.84 10.83
C ALA A 25 -2.94 -10.74 9.30
N MET A 26 -1.82 -10.91 8.58
CA MET A 26 -1.83 -10.89 7.12
C MET A 26 -2.65 -12.03 6.52
N ARG A 27 -2.50 -13.27 7.01
CA ARG A 27 -3.33 -14.39 6.54
C ARG A 27 -4.83 -14.12 6.71
N ARG A 28 -5.25 -13.59 7.86
CA ARG A 28 -6.66 -13.23 8.10
C ARG A 28 -7.14 -12.12 7.16
N THR A 29 -6.32 -11.11 6.92
CA THR A 29 -6.65 -10.01 6.00
C THR A 29 -6.77 -10.52 4.57
N MET A 30 -5.87 -11.38 4.10
CA MET A 30 -5.93 -11.98 2.77
C MET A 30 -7.17 -12.85 2.59
N ALA A 31 -7.53 -13.64 3.59
CA ALA A 31 -8.77 -14.43 3.55
C ALA A 31 -10.02 -13.54 3.44
N LYS A 32 -10.05 -12.39 4.12
CA LYS A 32 -11.14 -11.41 3.97
C LYS A 32 -11.16 -10.82 2.57
N ILE A 33 -10.00 -10.37 2.06
CA ILE A 33 -9.87 -9.77 0.73
C ILE A 33 -10.33 -10.75 -0.37
N ALA A 34 -9.97 -12.03 -0.26
CA ALA A 34 -10.36 -13.06 -1.22
C ALA A 34 -11.88 -13.25 -1.34
N LEU A 35 -12.64 -12.96 -0.28
CA LEU A 35 -14.10 -13.04 -0.28
C LEU A 35 -14.78 -11.71 -0.65
N MET A 36 -14.03 -10.63 -0.84
CA MET A 36 -14.61 -9.33 -1.16
C MET A 36 -15.07 -9.26 -2.62
N PRO A 37 -16.27 -8.71 -2.90
CA PRO A 37 -16.68 -8.39 -4.26
C PRO A 37 -15.69 -7.42 -4.92
N SER A 38 -15.41 -7.62 -6.21
CA SER A 38 -14.42 -6.83 -6.95
C SER A 38 -14.72 -5.32 -6.93
N GLY A 39 -15.99 -4.93 -6.84
CA GLY A 39 -16.38 -3.51 -6.72
C GLY A 39 -15.90 -2.87 -5.42
N SER A 40 -15.95 -3.58 -4.30
CA SER A 40 -15.42 -3.10 -3.02
C SER A 40 -13.90 -3.01 -3.03
N LEU A 41 -13.24 -4.03 -3.59
CA LEU A 41 -11.78 -4.06 -3.70
C LEU A 41 -11.26 -2.88 -4.54
N ARG A 42 -11.93 -2.56 -5.66
CA ARG A 42 -11.60 -1.39 -6.51
C ARG A 42 -11.72 -0.08 -5.74
N ARG A 43 -12.79 0.11 -4.97
CA ARG A 43 -12.98 1.34 -4.18
C ARG A 43 -11.90 1.52 -3.12
N ILE A 44 -11.54 0.46 -2.41
CA ILE A 44 -10.48 0.50 -1.40
C ILE A 44 -9.13 0.77 -2.05
N GLY A 45 -8.82 0.08 -3.15
CA GLY A 45 -7.58 0.29 -3.89
C GLY A 45 -7.46 1.72 -4.43
N LEU A 46 -8.53 2.26 -5.02
CA LEU A 46 -8.57 3.66 -5.48
C LEU A 46 -8.42 4.64 -4.32
N GLY A 47 -9.12 4.42 -3.20
CA GLY A 47 -9.00 5.26 -2.01
C GLY A 47 -7.57 5.29 -1.46
N ALA A 48 -6.93 4.12 -1.35
CA ALA A 48 -5.54 3.99 -0.91
C ALA A 48 -4.57 4.71 -1.87
N ALA A 49 -4.77 4.57 -3.19
CA ALA A 49 -3.95 5.25 -4.20
C ALA A 49 -4.09 6.77 -4.10
N ILE A 50 -5.31 7.29 -3.96
CA ILE A 50 -5.56 8.73 -3.81
C ILE A 50 -4.88 9.27 -2.56
N ILE A 51 -5.00 8.57 -1.42
CA ILE A 51 -4.37 8.98 -0.16
C ILE A 51 -2.84 8.97 -0.31
N ALA A 52 -2.26 7.93 -0.89
CA ALA A 52 -0.82 7.84 -1.08
C ALA A 52 -0.28 8.95 -2.01
N ILE A 53 -0.94 9.20 -3.14
CA ILE A 53 -0.54 10.24 -4.10
C ILE A 53 -0.72 11.63 -3.48
N GLY A 54 -1.86 11.89 -2.81
CA GLY A 54 -2.12 13.15 -2.14
C GLY A 54 -1.13 13.45 -1.02
N GLY A 55 -0.79 12.43 -0.21
CA GLY A 55 0.24 12.52 0.81
C GLY A 55 1.63 12.79 0.23
N LEU A 56 2.01 12.07 -0.83
CA LEU A 56 3.28 12.32 -1.53
C LEU A 56 3.36 13.74 -2.08
N TRP A 57 2.26 14.24 -2.66
CA TRP A 57 2.17 15.60 -3.17
C TRP A 57 2.33 16.64 -2.05
N LEU A 58 1.64 16.45 -0.93
CA LEU A 58 1.72 17.36 0.23
C LEU A 58 3.13 17.39 0.82
N LEU A 59 3.74 16.22 1.07
CA LEU A 59 5.11 16.10 1.57
C LEU A 59 6.11 16.77 0.64
N ARG A 60 5.94 16.57 -0.68
CA ARG A 60 6.78 17.22 -1.68
C ARG A 60 6.60 18.73 -1.70
N HIS A 61 5.38 19.23 -1.46
CA HIS A 61 5.13 20.66 -1.44
C HIS A 61 5.70 21.34 -0.19
N MET A 62 5.63 20.69 0.97
CA MET A 62 6.20 21.19 2.23
C MET A 62 7.74 21.22 2.23
N SER A 63 8.37 20.40 1.39
CA SER A 63 9.83 20.31 1.28
C SER A 63 10.44 21.28 0.26
N ARG A 64 9.63 22.15 -0.36
CA ARG A 64 10.06 23.24 -1.26
C ARG A 64 9.97 24.57 -0.54
#